data_AF-A0AAP2QBR0-F1
#
_entry.id   AF-A0AAP2QBR0-F1
#
_cell.length_a   1.000
_cell.length_b   1.000
_cell.length_c   1.000
_cell.angle_alpha   90.00
_cell.angle_beta   90.00
_cell.angle_gamma   90.00
#
_symmetry.space_group_name_H-M   'P 1'
#
loop_
_entity.id
_entity.type
_entity.pdbx_description
1 polymer ?
#
loop_
_entity_poly.entity_id
_entity_poly.type
_entity_poly.pdbx_seq_one_letter_code
_entity_poly.pdbx_strand_id
1 'polypeptide(L)' 'YIKKIGVDGFLHPLLPEATNAYKYNGALYLTRRDTLMNENSLYGMRIRPYLMPPERSVDVDIEMDFRLA' A
#
# COMPACT_ATOMS: atom_id res chain seq x y z
N TYR A 1 0.80 6.33 -5.18
CA TYR A 1 -0.69 6.33 -5.28
C TYR A 1 -1.30 6.34 -3.88
N ILE A 2 -2.24 7.24 -3.62
CA ILE A 2 -2.93 7.38 -2.33
C ILE A 2 -4.27 6.63 -2.38
N LYS A 3 -4.65 5.97 -1.29
CA LYS A 3 -5.87 5.15 -1.15
C LYS A 3 -6.59 5.43 0.18
N LYS A 4 -7.87 5.11 0.24
CA LYS A 4 -8.68 5.13 1.46
C LYS A 4 -8.83 3.70 2.00
N ILE A 5 -8.81 3.54 3.32
CA ILE A 5 -9.18 2.28 3.97
C ILE A 5 -10.64 2.42 4.41
N GLY A 6 -11.48 1.50 3.96
CA GLY A 6 -12.89 1.45 4.34
C GLY A 6 -13.05 0.95 5.77
N VAL A 7 -14.24 1.17 6.34
CA VAL A 7 -14.61 0.62 7.64
C VAL A 7 -14.61 -0.92 7.66
N ASP A 8 -14.69 -1.54 6.48
CA ASP A 8 -14.58 -2.98 6.24
C ASP A 8 -13.12 -3.48 6.18
N GLY A 9 -12.15 -2.58 6.33
CA GLY A 9 -10.72 -2.87 6.31
C GLY A 9 -10.14 -3.13 4.92
N PHE A 10 -10.90 -2.88 3.85
CA PHE A 10 -10.42 -3.03 2.48
C PHE A 10 -10.01 -1.68 1.88
N LEU A 11 -9.17 -1.70 0.85
CA LEU A 11 -8.85 -0.51 0.09
C LEU A 11 -10.04 -0.10 -0.80
N HIS A 12 -10.37 1.18 -0.74
CA HIS A 12 -11.38 1.82 -1.59
C HIS A 12 -10.74 2.96 -2.39
N PRO A 13 -11.35 3.37 -3.52
CA PRO A 13 -10.98 4.60 -4.20
C PRO A 13 -10.97 5.79 -3.23
N LEU A 14 -10.00 6.69 -3.41
CA LEU A 14 -9.95 7.93 -2.65
C LEU A 14 -11.00 8.89 -3.23
N LEU A 15 -11.97 9.30 -2.41
CA LEU A 15 -12.93 10.35 -2.75
C LEU A 15 -12.38 11.72 -2.34
N PRO A 16 -12.75 12.82 -3.03
CA PRO A 16 -12.22 14.17 -2.75
C PRO A 16 -12.34 14.61 -1.28
N GLU A 17 -13.39 14.18 -0.59
CA GLU A 17 -13.73 14.53 0.79
C GLU A 17 -13.14 13.58 1.85
N ALA A 18 -12.28 12.64 1.45
CA ALA A 18 -11.69 11.66 2.37
C ALA A 18 -10.74 12.32 3.38
N THR A 19 -10.98 12.10 4.67
CA THR A 19 -10.16 12.65 5.77
C THR A 19 -8.91 11.84 6.09
N ASN A 20 -8.87 10.57 5.69
CA ASN A 20 -7.73 9.67 5.90
C ASN A 20 -7.24 9.08 4.57
N ALA A 21 -5.94 9.23 4.33
CA ALA A 21 -5.26 8.88 3.10
C ALA A 21 -3.99 8.07 3.41
N TYR A 22 -3.79 6.98 2.68
CA TYR A 22 -2.67 6.07 2.89
C TYR A 22 -1.91 5.86 1.58
N LYS A 23 -0.59 5.72 1.66
CA LYS A 23 0.29 5.46 0.52
C LYS A 23 0.88 4.05 0.65
N TYR A 24 1.03 3.34 -0.47
CA TYR A 24 1.88 2.15 -0.50
C TYR A 24 3.34 2.54 -0.25
N ASN A 25 4.02 1.81 0.65
CA ASN A 25 5.43 2.04 1.00
C ASN A 25 6.40 1.08 0.30
N GLY A 26 5.91 0.16 -0.53
CA GLY A 26 6.77 -0.78 -1.26
C GLY A 26 7.30 -1.98 -0.46
N ALA A 27 7.17 -1.98 0.86
CA ALA A 27 7.84 -2.96 1.73
C ALA A 27 7.24 -4.37 1.70
N LEU A 28 5.94 -4.51 1.43
CA LEU A 28 5.25 -5.80 1.45
C LEU A 28 4.14 -5.86 0.40
N TYR A 29 4.18 -6.91 -0.44
CA TYR A 29 3.08 -7.29 -1.31
C TYR A 29 2.79 -8.78 -1.11
N LEU A 30 1.56 -9.10 -0.69
CA LEU A 30 1.07 -10.46 -0.57
C LEU A 30 -0.09 -10.63 -1.55
N THR A 31 0.10 -11.49 -2.56
CA THR A 31 -0.91 -11.77 -3.58
C THR A 31 -1.05 -13.27 -3.80
N ARG A 32 -2.22 -13.69 -4.30
CA ARG A 32 -2.42 -15.08 -4.71
C ARG A 32 -1.59 -15.38 -5.94
N ARG A 33 -1.02 -16.58 -5.99
CA ARG A 33 -0.27 -17.06 -7.17
C ARG A 33 -1.09 -16.92 -8.45
N ASP A 34 -2.35 -17.35 -8.42
CA ASP A 34 -3.21 -17.32 -9.62
C ASP A 34 -3.44 -15.88 -10.13
N THR A 35 -3.61 -14.91 -9.23
CA THR A 35 -3.74 -13.49 -9.60
C THR A 35 -2.47 -12.99 -10.28
N LEU A 36 -1.29 -13.35 -9.75
CA LEU A 36 -0.03 -12.98 -10.39
C LEU A 36 0.17 -13.68 -11.74
N MET A 37 -0.03 -14.99 -11.80
CA MET A 37 0.37 -15.80 -12.94
C MET A 37 -0.66 -15.79 -14.08
N ASN A 38 -1.96 -15.75 -13.76
CA ASN A 38 -3.02 -15.88 -14.75
C ASN A 38 -3.62 -14.51 -15.12
N GLU A 39 -3.66 -13.56 -14.18
CA GLU A 39 -4.20 -12.22 -14.42
C GLU A 39 -3.10 -11.18 -14.70
N ASN A 40 -1.82 -11.57 -14.59
CA ASN A 40 -0.66 -10.69 -14.74
C ASN A 40 -0.76 -9.43 -13.85
N SER A 41 -1.24 -9.60 -12.62
CA SER A 41 -1.55 -8.52 -11.68
C SER A 41 -1.04 -8.84 -10.29
N LEU A 42 -0.53 -7.83 -9.58
CA LEU A 42 -0.29 -7.91 -8.14
C LEU A 42 -1.56 -7.66 -7.32
N TYR A 43 -2.60 -7.12 -7.95
CA TYR A 43 -3.81 -6.61 -7.32
C TYR A 43 -4.99 -7.52 -7.64
N GLY A 44 -5.51 -8.21 -6.62
CA GLY A 44 -6.78 -8.93 -6.70
C GLY A 44 -7.98 -8.01 -6.50
N MET A 45 -9.20 -8.57 -6.63
CA MET A 45 -10.46 -7.82 -6.51
C MET A 45 -10.68 -7.14 -5.16
N ARG A 46 -10.10 -7.68 -4.08
CA ARG A 46 -10.20 -7.11 -2.73
C ARG A 46 -8.82 -7.09 -2.09
N ILE A 47 -8.39 -5.91 -1.62
CA ILE A 47 -7.07 -5.71 -1.02
C ILE A 47 -7.25 -5.27 0.42
N ARG A 48 -6.60 -5.98 1.35
CA ARG A 48 -6.48 -5.56 2.75
C ARG A 48 -5.06 -5.00 2.98
N PRO A 49 -4.91 -3.73 3.35
CA PRO A 49 -3.60 -3.17 3.64
C PRO A 49 -3.13 -3.61 5.04
N TYR A 50 -1.81 -3.75 5.20
CA TYR A 50 -1.17 -3.81 6.49
C TYR A 50 -0.69 -2.39 6.85
N LEU A 51 -1.25 -1.79 7.90
CA LEU A 51 -0.84 -0.46 8.35
C LEU A 51 0.50 -0.55 9.06
N MET A 52 1.51 0.03 8.42
CA MET A 52 2.86 0.13 8.96
C MET A 52 3.07 1.54 9.52
N PRO A 53 3.68 1.68 10.71
CA PRO A 53 4.00 3.00 11.25
C PRO A 53 5.03 3.74 10.36
N PRO A 54 5.03 5.08 10.32
CA PRO A 54 5.88 5.86 9.42
C PRO A 54 7.37 5.58 9.59
N GLU A 55 7.84 5.36 10.81
CA GLU A 55 9.25 5.12 11.14
C GLU A 55 9.76 3.80 10.55
N ARG A 56 8.84 2.87 10.24
CA ARG A 56 9.17 1.59 9.57
C ARG A 56 8.88 1.61 8.07
N SER A 57 8.38 2.73 7.55
CA SER A 57 7.90 2.87 6.16
C SER A 57 8.80 3.77 5.31
N VAL A 58 10.05 3.98 5.75
CA VAL A 58 11.05 4.76 4.99
C VAL A 58 11.40 4.01 3.71
N ASP A 59 11.33 4.71 2.59
CA ASP A 59 11.80 4.25 1.28
C ASP A 59 13.18 4.88 1.05
N VAL A 60 14.18 4.08 0.68
CA VAL A 60 15.57 4.54 0.57
C VAL A 60 15.92 4.71 -0.90
N ASP A 61 15.76 5.94 -1.40
CA ASP A 61 16.04 6.29 -2.80
C ASP A 61 17.38 7.03 -2.94
N ILE A 62 17.73 7.86 -1.96
CA ILE A 62 18.96 8.66 -1.93
C ILE A 62 19.75 8.47 -0.64
N GLU A 63 21.01 8.91 -0.67
CA GLU A 63 21.94 8.87 0.47
C GLU A 63 21.37 9.51 1.75
N MET A 64 20.56 10.57 1.61
CA MET A 64 19.92 11.20 2.77
C MET A 64 18.92 10.27 3.45
N ASP A 65 18.12 9.52 2.69
CA ASP A 65 17.13 8.58 3.23
C ASP A 65 17.82 7.49 4.04
N PHE A 66 18.96 6.99 3.53
CA PHE A 66 19.76 5.97 4.21
C PHE A 66 20.32 6.46 5.56
N ARG A 67 20.71 7.74 5.66
CA ARG A 67 21.23 8.33 6.91
C ARG A 67 20.15 8.58 7.96
N LEU A 68 18.89 8.70 7.53
CA LEU A 68 17.73 8.97 8.39
C LEU A 68 17.00 7.70 8.85
N ALA A 69 17.23 6.57 8.16
CA ALA A 69 16.66 5.26 8.46
C ALA A 69 17.36 4.58 9.65
#